data_AF-A0AAC9QTP7-F1
#
_entry.id   AF-A0AAC9QTP7-F1
#
_cell.length_a   1.000
_cell.length_b   1.000
_cell.length_c   1.000
_cell.angle_alpha   90.00
_cell.angle_beta   90.00
_cell.angle_gamma   90.00
#
_symmetry.space_group_name_H-M   'P 1'
#
loop_
_entity.id
_entity.type
_entity.pdbx_description
1 polymer ?
#
loop_
_entity_poly.entity_id
_entity_poly.type
_entity_poly.pdbx_seq_one_letter_code
_entity_poly.pdbx_strand_id
1 'polypeptide(L)'
;MTKKRRITFQKVSSVLVILFGIVMVLAAILELGGFTIMRLAVDDVELGARQISELLATMGGFSLVLAVASIVAGIMGFRNAALGKEKLVRCGRIGFGILVVLVMYYAFLFVVDTLDVSDFMVAALPLLYTISVVLNEKGTIQEGETRA
;
A
#
# COMPACT_ATOMS: atom_id res chain seq x y z
N MET A 1 11.02 24.18 -0.87
CA MET A 1 10.94 23.34 0.34
C MET A 1 12.36 23.04 0.83
N THR A 2 12.68 23.25 2.11
CA THR A 2 14.05 23.00 2.62
C THR A 2 14.36 21.50 2.71
N LYS A 3 15.65 21.11 2.64
CA LYS A 3 16.10 19.71 2.75
C LYS A 3 15.53 19.00 3.97
N LYS A 4 15.63 19.62 5.14
CA LYS A 4 15.10 19.10 6.41
C LYS A 4 13.59 18.84 6.32
N ARG A 5 12.82 19.73 5.66
CA ARG A 5 11.37 19.59 5.50
C ARG A 5 11.00 18.45 4.54
N ARG A 6 11.78 18.20 3.49
CA ARG A 6 11.60 17.05 2.57
C ARG A 6 11.84 15.72 3.28
N ILE A 7 12.92 15.61 4.05
CA ILE A 7 13.25 14.40 4.82
C ILE A 7 12.17 14.12 5.87
N THR A 8 11.73 15.14 6.61
CA THR A 8 10.64 14.99 7.59
C THR A 8 9.34 14.57 6.90
N PHE A 9 9.00 15.16 5.75
CA PHE A 9 7.79 14.79 5.00
C PHE A 9 7.82 13.31 4.56
N GLN A 10 8.95 12.83 4.01
CA GLN A 10 9.09 11.42 3.65
C GLN A 10 9.01 10.49 4.86
N LYS A 11 9.59 10.87 6.01
CA LYS A 11 9.48 10.07 7.24
C LYS A 11 8.03 9.98 7.73
N VAL A 12 7.31 11.10 7.76
CA VAL A 12 5.90 11.12 8.18
C VAL A 12 5.04 10.31 7.22
N SER A 13 5.19 10.48 5.90
CA SER A 13 4.44 9.69 4.92
C SER A 13 4.77 8.19 5.03
N SER A 14 6.03 7.85 5.33
CA SER A 14 6.44 6.45 5.54
C SER A 14 5.75 5.83 6.75
N VAL A 15 5.66 6.55 7.87
CA VAL A 15 4.94 6.09 9.07
C VAL A 15 3.45 5.90 8.78
N LEU A 16 2.83 6.84 8.05
CA LEU A 16 1.42 6.72 7.66
C LEU A 16 1.17 5.48 6.78
N VAL A 17 2.07 5.17 5.84
CA VAL A 17 1.96 3.96 5.01
C VAL A 17 2.19 2.67 5.82
N ILE A 18 3.05 2.68 6.84
CA ILE A 18 3.19 1.54 7.76
C ILE A 18 1.88 1.30 8.52
N LEU A 19 1.30 2.37 9.10
CA LEU A 19 0.02 2.28 9.81
C LEU A 19 -1.09 1.77 8.90
N PHE A 20 -1.14 2.27 7.66
CA PHE A 20 -2.05 1.75 6.65
C PHE A 20 -1.85 0.25 6.41
N GLY A 21 -0.60 -0.20 6.24
CA GLY A 21 -0.29 -1.61 6.08
C GLY A 21 -0.77 -2.46 7.27
N ILE A 22 -0.64 -1.98 8.50
CA ILE A 22 -1.15 -2.67 9.70
C ILE A 22 -2.68 -2.80 9.67
N VAL A 23 -3.38 -1.74 9.28
CA VAL A 23 -4.85 -1.78 9.12
C VAL A 23 -5.25 -2.79 8.05
N MET A 24 -4.53 -2.86 6.92
CA MET A 24 -4.77 -3.84 5.88
C MET A 24 -4.49 -5.28 6.33
N VAL A 25 -3.51 -5.51 7.22
CA VAL A 25 -3.33 -6.84 7.85
C VAL A 25 -4.56 -7.23 8.65
N LEU A 26 -5.13 -6.31 9.44
CA LEU A 26 -6.34 -6.59 10.21
C LEU A 26 -7.53 -6.89 9.29
N ALA A 27 -7.71 -6.13 8.21
CA ALA A 27 -8.72 -6.40 7.19
C ALA A 27 -8.54 -7.78 6.56
N ALA A 28 -7.31 -8.13 6.14
CA ALA A 28 -7.01 -9.44 5.57
C ALA A 28 -7.32 -10.60 6.56
N ILE A 29 -7.03 -10.42 7.86
CA ILE A 29 -7.36 -11.41 8.88
C ILE A 29 -8.88 -11.58 9.01
N LEU A 30 -9.65 -10.49 8.96
CA LEU A 30 -11.11 -10.55 9.00
C LEU A 30 -11.69 -11.21 7.75
N GLU A 31 -11.17 -10.90 6.57
CA GLU A 31 -11.61 -11.47 5.29
C GLU A 31 -11.27 -12.97 5.20
N LEU A 32 -10.04 -13.37 5.56
CA LEU A 32 -9.62 -14.78 5.58
C LEU A 32 -10.27 -15.56 6.74
N GLY A 33 -10.49 -14.91 7.88
CA GLY A 33 -11.21 -15.48 9.03
C GLY A 33 -12.68 -15.72 8.71
N GLY A 34 -13.34 -14.75 8.07
CA GLY A 34 -14.71 -14.87 7.58
C GLY A 34 -14.85 -15.98 6.53
N PHE A 35 -13.89 -16.11 5.63
CA PHE A 35 -13.81 -17.24 4.69
C PHE A 35 -13.77 -18.60 5.41
N THR A 36 -12.91 -18.71 6.43
CA THR A 36 -12.72 -19.97 7.17
C THR A 36 -13.98 -20.37 7.93
N ILE A 37 -14.67 -19.39 8.54
CA ILE A 37 -15.93 -19.63 9.27
C ILE A 37 -17.07 -20.00 8.32
N MET A 38 -17.23 -19.30 7.18
CA MET A 38 -18.23 -19.66 6.17
C MET A 38 -17.99 -21.06 5.61
N ARG A 39 -16.73 -21.45 5.39
CA ARG A 39 -16.40 -22.79 4.88
C ARG A 39 -16.70 -23.90 5.88
N LEU A 40 -16.57 -23.64 7.19
CA LEU A 40 -16.90 -24.58 8.27
C LEU A 40 -18.40 -24.67 8.58
N ALA A 41 -19.15 -23.62 8.28
CA ALA A 41 -20.60 -23.54 8.57
C ALA A 41 -21.48 -24.01 7.40
N VAL A 42 -20.93 -24.10 6.18
CA VAL A 42 -21.69 -24.33 4.94
C VAL A 42 -21.21 -25.59 4.21
N ASP A 43 -21.18 -26.73 4.91
CA ASP A 43 -20.93 -28.04 4.28
C ASP A 43 -22.10 -28.48 3.37
N ASP A 44 -23.29 -27.85 3.47
CA ASP A 44 -24.53 -28.38 2.85
C ASP A 44 -25.32 -27.46 1.87
N VAL A 45 -24.96 -26.19 1.59
CA VAL A 45 -25.87 -25.34 0.76
C VAL A 45 -25.18 -24.32 -0.19
N GLU A 46 -25.69 -24.33 -1.43
CA GLU A 46 -25.76 -23.28 -2.48
C GLU A 46 -24.49 -22.69 -3.13
N LEU A 47 -24.55 -22.64 -4.48
CA LEU A 47 -23.60 -21.95 -5.37
C LEU A 47 -23.27 -20.50 -4.91
N GLY A 48 -24.22 -19.80 -4.28
CA GLY A 48 -24.02 -18.44 -3.78
C GLY A 48 -23.02 -18.33 -2.61
N ALA A 49 -23.04 -19.26 -1.66
CA ALA A 49 -22.12 -19.24 -0.52
C ALA A 49 -20.68 -19.55 -0.95
N ARG A 50 -20.52 -20.44 -1.95
CA ARG A 50 -19.21 -20.75 -2.54
C ARG A 50 -18.61 -19.53 -3.24
N GLN A 51 -19.43 -18.79 -3.99
CA GLN A 51 -19.00 -17.58 -4.70
C GLN A 51 -18.59 -16.45 -3.74
N ILE A 52 -19.32 -16.25 -2.64
CA ILE A 52 -18.97 -15.29 -1.58
C ILE A 52 -17.68 -15.70 -0.87
N SER A 53 -17.47 -17.00 -0.65
CA SER A 53 -16.24 -17.50 -0.01
C SER A 53 -15.00 -17.28 -0.89
N GLU A 54 -15.10 -17.54 -2.19
CA GLU A 54 -14.00 -17.30 -3.15
C GLU A 54 -13.72 -15.79 -3.29
N LEU A 55 -14.75 -14.95 -3.22
CA LEU A 55 -14.61 -13.50 -3.19
C LEU A 55 -13.88 -13.02 -1.92
N LEU A 56 -14.27 -13.50 -0.73
CA LEU A 56 -13.59 -13.15 0.53
C LEU A 56 -12.11 -13.60 0.53
N ALA A 57 -11.82 -14.79 0.00
CA ALA A 57 -10.46 -15.30 -0.08
C ALA A 57 -9.57 -14.47 -1.03
N THR A 58 -10.12 -14.03 -2.17
CA THR A 58 -9.40 -13.19 -3.13
C THR A 58 -9.18 -11.77 -2.60
N MET A 59 -10.21 -11.15 -1.98
CA MET A 59 -10.06 -9.86 -1.29
C MET A 59 -9.01 -9.94 -0.19
N GLY A 60 -9.08 -10.96 0.67
CA GLY A 60 -8.09 -11.22 1.72
C GLY A 60 -6.66 -11.37 1.19
N GLY A 61 -6.50 -12.05 0.06
CA GLY A 61 -5.22 -12.19 -0.63
C GLY A 61 -4.66 -10.85 -1.11
N PHE A 62 -5.47 -10.03 -1.77
CA PHE A 62 -5.06 -8.69 -2.19
C PHE A 62 -4.73 -7.78 -1.00
N SER A 63 -5.57 -7.78 0.03
CA SER A 63 -5.37 -7.02 1.27
C SER A 63 -4.03 -7.37 1.93
N LEU A 64 -3.68 -8.65 1.96
CA LEU A 64 -2.40 -9.12 2.52
C LEU A 64 -1.20 -8.67 1.69
N VAL A 65 -1.28 -8.77 0.36
CA VAL A 65 -0.20 -8.32 -0.55
C VAL A 65 0.02 -6.81 -0.43
N LEU A 66 -1.07 -6.03 -0.42
CA LEU A 66 -1.03 -4.58 -0.19
C LEU A 66 -0.45 -4.23 1.17
N ALA A 67 -0.81 -4.96 2.22
CA ALA A 67 -0.30 -4.77 3.57
C ALA A 67 1.22 -4.97 3.62
N VAL A 68 1.70 -6.11 3.12
CA VAL A 68 3.13 -6.44 3.11
C VAL A 68 3.92 -5.42 2.30
N ALA A 69 3.44 -5.09 1.10
CA ALA A 69 4.11 -4.11 0.24
C ALA A 69 4.18 -2.73 0.92
N SER A 70 3.08 -2.28 1.52
CA SER A 70 3.00 -1.00 2.24
C SER A 70 3.97 -0.96 3.43
N ILE A 71 4.02 -2.00 4.26
CA ILE A 71 4.94 -2.07 5.40
C ILE A 71 6.40 -2.03 4.93
N VAL A 72 6.74 -2.82 3.90
CA VAL A 72 8.11 -2.86 3.36
C VAL A 72 8.51 -1.50 2.80
N ALA A 73 7.67 -0.86 1.99
CA ALA A 73 7.95 0.46 1.45
C ALA A 73 8.03 1.53 2.55
N GLY A 74 7.15 1.47 3.54
CA GLY A 74 7.19 2.37 4.68
C GLY A 74 8.50 2.25 5.46
N ILE A 75 8.94 1.04 5.79
CA ILE A 75 10.22 0.81 6.49
C ILE A 75 11.40 1.30 5.64
N MET A 76 11.43 0.95 4.35
CA MET A 76 12.50 1.38 3.46
C MET A 76 12.51 2.89 3.26
N GLY A 77 11.34 3.51 3.10
CA GLY A 77 11.18 4.95 2.95
C GLY A 77 11.62 5.72 4.19
N PHE A 78 11.31 5.21 5.39
CA PHE A 78 11.71 5.82 6.65
C PHE A 78 13.24 5.74 6.87
N ARG A 79 13.83 4.56 6.66
CA ARG A 79 15.27 4.34 6.82
C ARG A 79 16.09 5.09 5.78
N ASN A 80 15.61 5.14 4.53
CA ASN A 80 16.34 5.74 3.42
C ASN A 80 16.05 7.22 3.18
N ALA A 81 15.16 7.86 3.96
CA ALA A 81 14.79 9.27 3.79
C ALA A 81 15.98 10.25 3.88
N ALA A 82 17.04 9.89 4.60
CA ALA A 82 18.26 10.71 4.74
C ALA A 82 19.46 10.15 3.96
N LEU A 83 19.27 9.10 3.15
CA LEU A 83 20.34 8.42 2.43
C LEU A 83 20.45 8.91 0.97
N GLY A 84 21.54 8.55 0.30
CA GLY A 84 21.88 9.03 -1.04
C GLY A 84 20.90 8.62 -2.16
N LYS A 85 21.01 9.31 -3.30
CA LYS A 85 20.14 9.22 -4.49
C LYS A 85 19.75 7.79 -4.89
N GLU A 86 20.72 6.89 -4.94
CA GLU A 86 20.51 5.51 -5.43
C GLU A 86 19.50 4.72 -4.57
N LYS A 87 19.49 4.96 -3.25
CA LYS A 87 18.54 4.33 -2.34
C LYS A 87 17.14 4.94 -2.45
N LEU A 88 17.04 6.23 -2.76
CA LEU A 88 15.77 6.92 -3.03
C LEU A 88 15.14 6.42 -4.33
N VAL A 89 15.92 6.24 -5.40
CA VAL A 89 15.45 5.65 -6.67
C VAL A 89 14.86 4.25 -6.45
N ARG A 90 15.52 3.42 -5.62
CA ARG A 90 15.01 2.09 -5.29
C ARG A 90 13.70 2.17 -4.48
N CYS A 91 13.57 3.11 -3.54
CA CYS A 91 12.30 3.35 -2.84
C CYS A 91 11.20 3.82 -3.79
N GLY A 92 11.54 4.65 -4.79
CA GLY A 92 10.60 5.11 -5.81
C GLY A 92 10.03 3.97 -6.64
N ARG A 93 10.87 3.01 -7.07
CA ARG A 93 10.40 1.80 -7.78
C ARG A 93 9.45 0.95 -6.93
N ILE A 94 9.74 0.80 -5.64
CA ILE A 94 8.89 0.03 -4.71
C ILE A 94 7.55 0.76 -4.50
N GLY A 95 7.58 2.08 -4.31
CA GLY A 95 6.36 2.91 -4.21
C GLY A 95 5.49 2.81 -5.47
N PHE A 96 6.11 2.82 -6.65
CA PHE A 96 5.40 2.60 -7.91
C PHE A 96 4.80 1.19 -7.99
N GLY A 97 5.53 0.16 -7.54
CA GLY A 97 5.01 -1.20 -7.45
C GLY A 97 3.75 -1.29 -6.59
N ILE A 98 3.71 -0.59 -5.45
CA ILE A 98 2.50 -0.51 -4.60
C ILE A 98 1.36 0.13 -5.37
N LEU A 99 1.59 1.23 -6.09
CA LEU A 99 0.54 1.88 -6.87
C LEU A 99 -0.04 0.94 -7.95
N VAL A 100 0.78 0.11 -8.58
CA VAL A 100 0.29 -0.89 -9.55
C VAL A 100 -0.61 -1.93 -8.87
N VAL A 101 -0.17 -2.50 -7.75
CA VAL A 101 -0.98 -3.47 -6.98
C VAL A 101 -2.27 -2.83 -6.50
N LEU A 102 -2.20 -1.60 -6.03
CA LEU A 102 -3.34 -0.80 -5.60
C LEU A 102 -4.35 -0.65 -6.75
N VAL A 103 -3.92 -0.21 -7.94
CA VAL A 103 -4.79 -0.09 -9.12
C VAL A 103 -5.42 -1.42 -9.50
N MET A 104 -4.68 -2.53 -9.45
CA MET A 104 -5.23 -3.86 -9.69
C MET A 104 -6.32 -4.23 -8.67
N TYR A 105 -6.12 -3.89 -7.40
CA TYR A 105 -7.12 -4.12 -6.36
C TYR A 105 -8.39 -3.29 -6.59
N TYR A 106 -8.27 -2.00 -6.93
CA TYR A 106 -9.44 -1.17 -7.26
C TYR A 106 -10.17 -1.65 -8.52
N ALA A 107 -9.44 -2.10 -9.54
CA ALA A 107 -10.04 -2.68 -10.74
C ALA A 107 -10.82 -3.96 -10.40
N PHE A 108 -10.29 -4.78 -9.49
CA PHE A 108 -11.01 -5.94 -8.97
C PHE A 108 -12.29 -5.54 -8.22
N LEU A 109 -12.21 -4.62 -7.25
CA LEU A 109 -13.37 -4.11 -6.50
C LEU A 109 -14.45 -3.53 -7.42
N PHE A 110 -14.04 -2.85 -8.49
CA PHE A 110 -14.96 -2.34 -9.51
C PHE A 110 -15.67 -3.46 -10.28
N VAL A 111 -14.94 -4.51 -10.67
CA VAL A 111 -15.52 -5.66 -11.39
C VAL A 111 -16.50 -6.44 -10.52
N VAL A 112 -16.27 -6.50 -9.21
CA VAL A 112 -17.15 -7.20 -8.26
C VAL A 112 -18.21 -6.29 -7.63
N ASP A 113 -18.31 -5.03 -8.07
CA ASP A 113 -19.28 -4.02 -7.60
C ASP A 113 -19.25 -3.77 -6.08
N THR A 114 -18.06 -3.86 -5.47
CA THR A 114 -17.85 -3.61 -4.04
C THR A 114 -17.05 -2.33 -3.77
N LEU A 115 -16.90 -1.47 -4.79
CA LEU A 115 -16.11 -0.25 -4.72
C LEU A 115 -16.85 0.86 -3.98
N ASP A 116 -16.27 1.36 -2.89
CA ASP A 116 -16.83 2.47 -2.11
C ASP A 116 -16.00 3.76 -2.25
N VAL A 117 -16.64 4.92 -2.05
CA VAL A 117 -15.97 6.23 -2.09
C VAL A 117 -14.88 6.32 -1.00
N SER A 118 -15.10 5.66 0.13
CA SER A 118 -14.13 5.57 1.22
C SER A 118 -12.83 4.90 0.79
N ASP A 119 -12.87 3.97 -0.18
CA ASP A 119 -11.68 3.32 -0.69
C ASP A 119 -10.77 4.35 -1.37
N PHE A 120 -11.27 5.35 -2.09
CA PHE A 120 -10.41 6.37 -2.73
C PHE A 120 -9.60 7.22 -1.74
N MET A 121 -10.11 7.43 -0.53
CA MET A 121 -9.35 8.14 0.53
C MET A 121 -8.14 7.32 0.96
N VAL A 122 -8.26 5.99 0.94
CA VAL A 122 -7.19 5.06 1.29
C VAL A 122 -6.08 5.06 0.23
N ALA A 123 -6.44 5.21 -1.05
CA ALA A 123 -5.47 5.35 -2.14
C ALA A 123 -4.59 6.61 -2.06
N ALA A 124 -5.03 7.64 -1.34
CA ALA A 124 -4.26 8.87 -1.17
C ALA A 124 -2.95 8.64 -0.40
N LEU A 125 -2.89 7.66 0.50
CA LEU A 125 -1.72 7.39 1.34
C LEU A 125 -0.52 6.84 0.53
N PRO A 126 -0.67 5.79 -0.29
CA PRO A 126 0.39 5.34 -1.22
C PRO A 126 0.84 6.43 -2.20
N LEU A 127 -0.10 7.26 -2.67
CA LEU A 127 0.20 8.40 -3.55
C LEU A 127 1.07 9.44 -2.84
N LEU A 128 0.68 9.85 -1.63
CA LEU A 128 1.45 10.81 -0.82
C LEU A 128 2.87 10.30 -0.52
N TYR A 129 3.02 9.00 -0.24
CA TYR A 129 4.33 8.38 -0.09
C TYR A 129 5.15 8.44 -1.37
N THR A 130 4.57 8.10 -2.52
CA THR A 130 5.30 8.11 -3.79
C THR A 130 5.73 9.53 -4.16
N ILE A 131 4.86 10.52 -3.95
CA ILE A 131 5.17 11.93 -4.13
C ILE A 131 6.30 12.37 -3.19
N SER A 132 6.27 11.96 -1.92
CA SER A 132 7.32 12.35 -0.95
C SER A 132 8.69 11.80 -1.35
N VAL A 133 8.75 10.56 -1.84
CA VAL A 133 9.99 9.94 -2.33
C VAL A 133 10.51 10.66 -3.57
N VAL A 134 9.65 10.96 -4.55
CA VAL A 134 10.05 11.67 -5.79
C VAL A 134 10.54 13.10 -5.48
N LEU A 135 9.87 13.81 -4.59
CA LEU A 135 10.28 15.16 -4.18
C LEU A 135 11.64 15.15 -3.46
N ASN A 136 11.91 14.13 -2.65
CA ASN A 136 13.19 14.00 -1.95
C ASN A 136 14.31 13.55 -2.90
N GLU A 137 14.02 12.66 -3.84
CA GLU A 137 14.95 12.25 -4.90
C GLU A 137 15.39 13.45 -5.75
N LYS A 138 14.44 14.20 -6.32
CA LYS A 138 14.73 15.40 -7.14
C LYS A 138 15.50 16.46 -6.34
N GLY A 139 15.14 16.64 -5.07
CA GLY A 139 15.83 17.57 -4.18
C GLY A 139 17.28 17.19 -3.89
N THR A 140 17.60 15.89 -3.88
CA THR A 140 18.95 15.37 -3.67
C THR A 140 19.82 15.49 -4.93
N ILE A 141 19.20 15.41 -6.12
CA ILE A 141 19.89 15.60 -7.42
C ILE A 141 20.38 17.05 -7.56
N GLN A 142 19.51 18.03 -7.29
CA GLN A 142 19.87 19.45 -7.40
C GLN A 142 20.98 19.87 -6.43
N GLU A 143 21.05 19.27 -5.23
CA GLU A 143 22.13 19.54 -4.26
C GLU A 143 23.47 18.88 -4.65
N GLY A 144 23.44 17.83 -5.48
CA GLY A 144 24.65 17.19 -6.02
C GLY A 144 25.24 17.97 -7.19
N GLU A 145 24.40 18.53 -8.06
CA GLU A 145 24.84 19.38 -9.19
C GLU A 145 25.32 20.76 -8.77
N THR A 146 24.80 21.34 -7.69
CA THR A 146 25.28 22.65 -7.17
C THR A 146 26.59 22.57 -6.38
N ARG A 147 27.11 21.37 -6.15
CA ARG A 147 28.36 21.12 -5.40
C ARG A 147 29.46 20.50 -6.26
N ALA A 148 29.20 20.23 -7.54
CA ALA A 148 30.16 19.78 -8.54
C ALA A 148 30.55 20.97 -9.43
#